data_AF-A0A944S092-F1
#
_entry.id   AF-A0A944S092-F1
#
_cell.length_a   1.000
_cell.length_b   1.000
_cell.length_c   1.000
_cell.angle_alpha   90.00
_cell.angle_beta   90.00
_cell.angle_gamma   90.00
#
_symmetry.space_group_name_H-M   'P 1'
#
loop_
_entity.id
_entity.type
_entity.pdbx_description
1 polymer ?
#
loop_
_entity_poly.entity_id
_entity_poly.type
_entity_poly.pdbx_seq_one_letter_code
_entity_poly.pdbx_strand_id
1 'polypeptide(L)'
;MSTEACFARLAESFSRAHPADAARGLESLPGPQVIAYLSDDPEISAGLLGGMPAPAAARCIEALAPDVAAAILQHADPDQAAYLLHYLNDGERTAILSRVSDALSRQLHDRLSYPVESVGAVMRMQPPSIADNGTILQATEGLRRQRSGGIPYAYAVDGDYRLTGVMSLMALLHAAPGDRIEEHLVAIQVRLTADLPLRAVIDHAGWRRYSVLPVVDADGRLVGGLEYRTLLHHWRPESRPSADSVAAALGELYQLGISGMLQIATGQTEAADPPAGERVKTR
;
A
#
# COMPACT_ATOMS: atom_id res chain seq x y z
N MET A 1 11.73 14.31 -41.03
CA MET A 1 11.61 13.74 -39.68
C MET A 1 11.83 12.23 -39.81
N SER A 2 12.88 11.69 -39.19
CA SER A 2 13.17 10.24 -39.23
C SER A 2 12.02 9.47 -38.59
N THR A 3 11.63 8.32 -39.17
CA THR A 3 10.57 7.44 -38.66
C THR A 3 10.78 7.07 -37.19
N GLU A 4 12.04 6.94 -36.77
CA GLU A 4 12.46 6.63 -35.42
C GLU A 4 12.11 7.75 -34.41
N ALA A 5 12.29 9.02 -34.80
CA ALA A 5 11.92 10.16 -33.96
C ALA A 5 10.38 10.30 -33.81
N CYS A 6 9.62 9.87 -34.81
CA CYS A 6 8.15 9.84 -34.73
C CYS A 6 7.69 8.76 -33.75
N PHE A 7 8.29 7.57 -33.81
CA PHE A 7 7.98 6.48 -32.91
C PHE A 7 8.37 6.80 -31.45
N ALA A 8 9.54 7.39 -31.22
CA ALA A 8 9.96 7.82 -29.89
C ALA A 8 8.98 8.82 -29.27
N ARG A 9 8.54 9.83 -30.04
CA ARG A 9 7.53 10.79 -29.58
C ARG A 9 6.17 10.16 -29.32
N LEU A 10 5.75 9.19 -30.14
CA LEU A 10 4.52 8.44 -29.91
C LEU A 10 4.62 7.63 -28.62
N ALA A 11 5.73 6.95 -28.39
CA ALA A 11 5.97 6.16 -27.18
C ALA A 11 5.96 7.06 -25.93
N GLU A 12 6.66 8.20 -25.96
CA GLU A 12 6.65 9.18 -24.86
C GLU A 12 5.23 9.70 -24.57
N SER A 13 4.52 10.12 -25.62
CA SER A 13 3.15 10.60 -25.52
C SER A 13 2.20 9.52 -24.98
N PHE A 14 2.38 8.26 -25.39
CA PHE A 14 1.59 7.13 -24.92
C PHE A 14 1.90 6.83 -23.45
N SER A 15 3.17 6.78 -23.05
CA SER A 15 3.58 6.53 -21.66
C SER A 15 3.04 7.60 -20.70
N ARG A 16 3.01 8.87 -21.13
CA ARG A 16 2.43 9.96 -20.33
C ARG A 16 0.90 9.86 -20.22
N ALA A 17 0.22 9.47 -21.29
CA ALA A 17 -1.24 9.38 -21.30
C ALA A 17 -1.79 8.09 -20.66
N HIS A 18 -1.07 6.98 -20.81
CA HIS A 18 -1.49 5.63 -20.42
C HIS A 18 -0.36 4.87 -19.70
N PRO A 19 0.10 5.35 -18.53
CA PRO A 19 1.26 4.79 -17.85
C PRO A 19 1.08 3.31 -17.46
N ALA A 20 -0.10 2.91 -17.03
CA ALA A 20 -0.38 1.51 -16.65
C ALA A 20 -0.32 0.55 -17.86
N ASP A 21 -0.75 0.98 -19.04
CA ASP A 21 -0.69 0.14 -20.24
C ASP A 21 0.74 0.11 -20.82
N ALA A 22 1.45 1.24 -20.76
CA ALA A 22 2.85 1.33 -21.13
C ALA A 22 3.75 0.48 -20.21
N ALA A 23 3.47 0.45 -18.90
CA ALA A 23 4.15 -0.39 -17.92
C ALA A 23 4.07 -1.88 -18.30
N ARG A 24 2.89 -2.38 -18.66
CA ARG A 24 2.71 -3.76 -19.13
C ARG A 24 3.51 -4.06 -20.39
N GLY A 25 3.62 -3.09 -21.30
CA GLY A 25 4.47 -3.21 -22.48
C GLY A 25 5.95 -3.34 -22.10
N LEU A 26 6.43 -2.48 -21.19
CA LEU A 26 7.81 -2.52 -20.69
C LEU A 26 8.16 -3.82 -19.99
N GLU A 27 7.23 -4.42 -19.24
CA GLU A 27 7.43 -5.72 -18.57
C GLU A 27 7.76 -6.87 -19.53
N SER A 28 7.38 -6.75 -20.82
CA SER A 28 7.71 -7.74 -21.85
C SER A 28 9.10 -7.57 -22.47
N LEU A 29 9.77 -6.44 -22.20
CA LEU A 29 11.07 -6.12 -22.77
C LEU A 29 12.23 -6.67 -21.92
N PRO A 30 13.42 -6.87 -22.52
CA PRO A 30 14.62 -7.21 -21.77
C PRO A 30 14.99 -6.14 -20.75
N GLY A 31 15.41 -6.56 -19.55
CA GLY A 31 15.78 -5.66 -18.44
C GLY A 31 16.65 -4.46 -18.84
N PRO A 32 17.76 -4.63 -19.59
CA PRO A 32 18.61 -3.50 -19.99
C PRO A 32 17.88 -2.43 -20.81
N GLN A 33 16.90 -2.82 -21.63
CA GLN A 33 16.10 -1.86 -22.41
C GLN A 33 15.11 -1.11 -21.53
N VAL A 34 14.51 -1.80 -20.54
CA VAL A 34 13.63 -1.19 -19.54
C VAL A 34 14.40 -0.16 -18.73
N ILE A 35 15.59 -0.51 -18.23
CA ILE A 35 16.42 0.42 -17.43
C ILE A 35 16.86 1.63 -18.26
N ALA A 36 17.23 1.43 -19.54
CA ALA A 36 17.57 2.53 -20.43
C ALA A 36 16.38 3.49 -20.62
N TYR A 37 15.17 2.95 -20.81
CA TYR A 37 13.95 3.75 -20.96
C TYR A 37 13.58 4.51 -19.66
N LEU A 38 13.67 3.85 -18.51
CA LEU A 38 13.39 4.46 -17.21
C LEU A 38 14.43 5.52 -16.79
N SER A 39 15.62 5.50 -17.39
CA SER A 39 16.68 6.47 -17.08
C SER A 39 16.53 7.80 -17.81
N ASP A 40 15.61 7.90 -18.78
CA ASP A 40 15.50 9.06 -19.68
C ASP A 40 14.69 10.21 -19.06
N ASP A 41 13.41 9.97 -18.72
CA ASP A 41 12.52 10.96 -18.12
C ASP A 41 11.99 10.47 -16.76
N PRO A 42 12.43 11.07 -15.64
CA PRO A 42 11.98 10.70 -14.30
C PRO A 42 10.48 10.84 -14.06
N GLU A 43 9.81 11.83 -14.69
CA GLU A 43 8.39 12.08 -14.50
C GLU A 43 7.55 10.99 -15.17
N ILE A 44 7.90 10.64 -16.41
CA ILE A 44 7.25 9.52 -17.11
C ILE A 44 7.52 8.20 -16.37
N SER A 45 8.77 7.99 -15.96
CA SER A 45 9.20 6.78 -15.26
C SER A 45 8.48 6.58 -13.94
N ALA A 46 8.17 7.65 -13.21
CA ALA A 46 7.39 7.58 -11.97
C ALA A 46 5.99 7.01 -12.22
N GLY A 47 5.32 7.46 -13.29
CA GLY A 47 4.03 6.92 -13.70
C GLY A 47 4.10 5.45 -14.12
N LEU A 48 5.14 5.08 -14.87
CA LEU A 48 5.34 3.71 -15.33
C LEU A 48 5.58 2.73 -14.18
N LEU A 49 6.47 3.08 -13.24
CA LEU A 49 6.72 2.27 -12.06
C LEU A 49 5.46 2.11 -11.19
N GLY A 50 4.63 3.16 -11.08
CA GLY A 50 3.33 3.07 -10.40
C GLY A 50 2.31 2.18 -11.11
N GLY A 51 2.50 1.91 -12.41
CA GLY A 51 1.69 0.98 -13.19
C GLY A 51 2.16 -0.48 -13.15
N MET A 52 3.38 -0.73 -12.66
CA MET A 52 3.97 -2.06 -12.55
C MET A 52 3.61 -2.73 -11.21
N PRO A 53 3.61 -4.06 -11.12
CA PRO A 53 3.60 -4.75 -9.84
C PRO A 53 4.80 -4.31 -8.97
N ALA A 54 4.56 -3.97 -7.71
CA ALA A 54 5.59 -3.44 -6.82
C ALA A 54 6.90 -4.28 -6.76
N PRO A 55 6.88 -5.62 -6.72
CA PRO A 55 8.12 -6.41 -6.80
C PRO A 55 8.89 -6.23 -8.13
N ALA A 56 8.20 -5.97 -9.24
CA ALA A 56 8.83 -5.74 -10.54
C ALA A 56 9.40 -4.32 -10.64
N ALA A 57 8.63 -3.33 -10.20
CA ALA A 57 9.11 -1.95 -10.07
C ALA A 57 10.34 -1.85 -9.15
N ALA A 58 10.35 -2.62 -8.05
CA ALA A 58 11.46 -2.66 -7.11
C ALA A 58 12.75 -3.10 -7.81
N ARG A 59 12.72 -4.25 -8.51
CA ARG A 59 13.87 -4.72 -9.30
C ARG A 59 14.37 -3.71 -10.34
N CYS A 60 13.47 -2.90 -10.91
CA CYS A 60 13.87 -1.84 -11.82
C CYS A 60 14.62 -0.72 -11.09
N ILE A 61 14.12 -0.30 -9.92
CA ILE A 61 14.79 0.68 -9.05
C ILE A 61 16.15 0.19 -8.57
N GLU A 62 16.28 -1.08 -8.18
CA GLU A 62 17.55 -1.69 -7.73
C GLU A 62 18.60 -1.70 -8.86
N ALA A 63 18.16 -1.84 -10.11
CA ALA A 63 19.05 -1.82 -11.28
C ALA A 63 19.39 -0.40 -11.77
N LEU A 64 18.73 0.64 -11.25
CA LEU A 64 19.00 2.03 -11.59
C LEU A 64 20.10 2.62 -10.70
N ALA A 65 20.80 3.64 -11.20
CA ALA A 65 21.69 4.42 -10.36
C ALA A 65 20.87 5.11 -9.24
N PRO A 66 21.36 5.17 -7.98
CA PRO A 66 20.61 5.74 -6.86
C PRO A 66 20.12 7.18 -7.09
N ASP A 67 20.88 7.99 -7.84
CA ASP A 67 20.49 9.38 -8.16
C ASP A 67 19.30 9.41 -9.15
N VAL A 68 19.26 8.47 -10.09
CA VAL A 68 18.15 8.33 -11.06
C VAL A 68 16.90 7.80 -10.35
N ALA A 69 17.06 6.76 -9.52
CA ALA A 69 15.97 6.24 -8.70
C ALA A 69 15.38 7.33 -7.79
N ALA A 70 16.23 8.13 -7.12
CA ALA A 70 15.79 9.25 -6.30
C ALA A 70 15.07 10.32 -7.11
N ALA A 71 15.55 10.66 -8.33
CA ALA A 71 14.86 11.58 -9.22
C ALA A 71 13.46 11.08 -9.57
N ILE A 72 13.31 9.79 -9.93
CA ILE A 72 12.01 9.18 -10.24
C ILE A 72 11.06 9.25 -9.04
N LEU A 73 11.54 8.88 -7.84
CA LEU A 73 10.70 8.92 -6.63
C LEU A 73 10.24 10.33 -6.27
N GLN A 74 10.98 11.38 -6.66
CA GLN A 74 10.55 12.77 -6.44
C GLN A 74 9.33 13.17 -7.30
N HIS A 75 9.10 12.48 -8.43
CA HIS A 75 7.94 12.70 -9.28
C HIS A 75 6.80 11.72 -8.98
N ALA A 76 7.04 10.67 -8.21
CA ALA A 76 6.04 9.68 -7.83
C ALA A 76 5.07 10.20 -6.78
N ASP A 77 3.86 9.62 -6.75
CA ASP A 77 2.95 9.81 -5.61
C ASP A 77 3.63 9.25 -4.34
N PRO A 78 3.72 10.01 -3.23
CA PRO A 78 4.45 9.58 -2.03
C PRO A 78 3.94 8.26 -1.43
N ASP A 79 2.64 7.97 -1.56
CA ASP A 79 2.07 6.74 -1.04
C ASP A 79 2.56 5.53 -1.87
N GLN A 80 2.58 5.67 -3.20
CA GLN A 80 3.14 4.66 -4.11
C GLN A 80 4.65 4.49 -3.93
N ALA A 81 5.39 5.59 -3.79
CA ALA A 81 6.82 5.57 -3.55
C ALA A 81 7.16 4.84 -2.25
N ALA A 82 6.47 5.14 -1.15
CA ALA A 82 6.68 4.44 0.12
C ALA A 82 6.34 2.94 0.01
N TYR A 83 5.24 2.61 -0.66
CA TYR A 83 4.87 1.22 -0.88
C TYR A 83 5.95 0.45 -1.66
N LEU A 84 6.52 1.07 -2.70
CA LEU A 84 7.62 0.51 -3.48
C LEU A 84 8.89 0.29 -2.64
N LEU A 85 9.22 1.24 -1.78
CA LEU A 85 10.40 1.17 -0.92
C LEU A 85 10.37 -0.04 0.05
N HIS A 86 9.19 -0.53 0.44
CA HIS A 86 9.08 -1.76 1.26
C HIS A 86 9.68 -3.00 0.59
N TYR A 87 9.77 -3.02 -0.74
CA TYR A 87 10.29 -4.16 -1.51
C TYR A 87 11.79 -4.07 -1.78
N LEU A 88 12.42 -2.93 -1.48
CA LEU A 88 13.87 -2.76 -1.59
C LEU A 88 14.57 -3.26 -0.33
N ASN A 89 15.80 -3.73 -0.48
CA ASN A 89 16.66 -4.00 0.67
C ASN A 89 17.04 -2.70 1.40
N ASP A 90 17.44 -2.84 2.67
CA ASP A 90 17.71 -1.70 3.55
C ASP A 90 18.86 -0.81 3.02
N GLY A 91 19.86 -1.39 2.35
CA GLY A 91 20.99 -0.65 1.82
C GLY A 91 20.60 0.30 0.69
N GLU A 92 19.87 -0.20 -0.30
CA GLU A 92 19.37 0.59 -1.43
C GLU A 92 18.32 1.60 -1.00
N ARG A 93 17.39 1.18 -0.12
CA ARG A 93 16.40 2.08 0.48
C ARG A 93 17.08 3.28 1.14
N THR A 94 18.10 3.03 1.97
CA THR A 94 18.87 4.08 2.64
C THR A 94 19.58 4.99 1.64
N ALA A 95 20.21 4.40 0.62
CA ALA A 95 20.93 5.15 -0.40
C ALA A 95 20.01 6.08 -1.22
N ILE A 96 18.79 5.64 -1.53
CA ILE A 96 17.81 6.45 -2.27
C ILE A 96 17.21 7.53 -1.37
N LEU A 97 16.84 7.17 -0.13
CA LEU A 97 16.26 8.12 0.84
C LEU A 97 17.22 9.26 1.23
N SER A 98 18.53 9.06 1.11
CA SER A 98 19.54 10.10 1.35
C SER A 98 19.72 11.06 0.16
N ARG A 99 19.06 10.81 -0.97
CA ARG A 99 19.20 11.57 -2.23
C ARG A 99 17.92 12.30 -2.65
N VAL A 100 16.77 11.88 -2.11
CA VAL A 100 15.52 12.65 -2.25
C VAL A 100 15.54 13.88 -1.35
N SER A 101 14.66 14.85 -1.60
CA SER A 101 14.53 16.02 -0.74
C SER A 101 14.17 15.65 0.71
N ASP A 102 14.66 16.43 1.69
CA ASP A 102 14.36 16.21 3.12
C ASP A 102 12.86 16.22 3.45
N ALA A 103 12.08 16.98 2.68
CA ALA A 103 10.63 17.02 2.82
C ALA A 103 9.99 15.69 2.41
N LEU A 104 10.43 15.12 1.28
CA LEU A 104 9.94 13.83 0.80
C LEU A 104 10.49 12.68 1.68
N SER A 105 11.76 12.72 2.07
CA SER A 105 12.37 11.68 2.92
C SER A 105 11.61 11.48 4.23
N ARG A 106 11.19 12.58 4.87
CA ARG A 106 10.33 12.54 6.07
C ARG A 106 8.96 11.96 5.78
N GLN A 107 8.31 12.40 4.70
CA GLN A 107 7.01 11.86 4.27
C GLN A 107 7.05 10.35 4.01
N LEU A 108 8.14 9.86 3.42
CA LEU A 108 8.32 8.43 3.14
C LEU A 108 8.61 7.64 4.42
N HIS A 109 9.39 8.18 5.36
CA HIS A 109 9.62 7.55 6.67
C HIS A 109 8.33 7.33 7.45
N ASP A 110 7.46 8.34 7.51
CA ASP A 110 6.18 8.22 8.20
C ASP A 110 5.33 7.09 7.61
N ARG A 111 5.36 6.91 6.29
CA ARG A 111 4.64 5.85 5.57
C ARG A 111 5.25 4.46 5.76
N LEU A 112 6.58 4.38 5.77
CA LEU A 112 7.33 3.14 5.96
C LEU A 112 7.20 2.57 7.38
N SER A 113 6.61 3.31 8.32
CA SER A 113 6.33 2.84 9.68
C SER A 113 5.29 1.72 9.73
N TYR A 114 4.43 1.61 8.71
CA TYR A 114 3.40 0.60 8.65
C TYR A 114 3.91 -0.71 8.03
N PRO A 115 3.44 -1.89 8.50
CA PRO A 115 3.77 -3.16 7.87
C PRO A 115 3.28 -3.22 6.41
N VAL A 116 4.07 -3.78 5.49
CA VAL A 116 3.78 -3.80 4.04
C VAL A 116 2.42 -4.40 3.65
N GLU A 117 1.90 -5.35 4.42
CA GLU A 117 0.59 -6.00 4.20
C GLU A 117 -0.55 -5.41 5.04
N SER A 118 -0.36 -4.22 5.61
CA SER A 118 -1.37 -3.53 6.42
C SER A 118 -2.15 -2.49 5.62
N VAL A 119 -3.30 -2.07 6.15
CA VAL A 119 -4.08 -0.94 5.64
C VAL A 119 -3.23 0.32 5.56
N GLY A 120 -2.39 0.56 6.58
CA GLY A 120 -1.52 1.74 6.67
C GLY A 120 -0.49 1.84 5.55
N ALA A 121 -0.01 0.71 5.02
CA ALA A 121 0.99 0.70 3.95
C ALA A 121 0.44 1.05 2.56
N VAL A 122 -0.87 0.93 2.34
CA VAL A 122 -1.52 1.19 1.04
C VAL A 122 -2.60 2.28 1.10
N MET A 123 -2.92 2.80 2.27
CA MET A 123 -3.86 3.91 2.41
C MET A 123 -3.28 5.18 1.80
N ARG A 124 -4.16 6.04 1.30
CA ARG A 124 -3.80 7.41 0.97
C ARG A 124 -3.70 8.21 2.25
N MET A 125 -2.54 8.80 2.54
CA MET A 125 -2.40 9.69 3.68
C MET A 125 -3.12 11.02 3.43
N GLN A 126 -3.60 11.65 4.50
CA GLN A 126 -4.24 12.98 4.47
C GLN A 126 -5.44 13.05 3.49
N PRO A 127 -6.48 12.24 3.69
CA PRO A 127 -7.70 12.35 2.90
C PRO A 127 -8.37 13.72 3.17
N PRO A 128 -9.28 14.16 2.28
CA PRO A 128 -9.94 15.45 2.43
C PRO A 128 -10.69 15.52 3.75
N SER A 129 -10.41 16.56 4.54
CA SER A 129 -10.95 16.70 5.89
C SER A 129 -11.44 18.12 6.18
N ILE A 130 -12.48 18.21 7.00
CA ILE A 130 -13.16 19.45 7.38
C ILE A 130 -13.40 19.47 8.89
N ALA A 131 -13.43 20.65 9.50
CA ALA A 131 -13.80 20.78 10.91
C ALA A 131 -15.29 20.49 11.09
N ASP A 132 -15.66 19.77 12.14
CA ASP A 132 -17.05 19.38 12.41
C ASP A 132 -17.95 20.52 12.89
N ASN A 133 -17.37 21.59 13.44
CA ASN A 133 -18.07 22.72 14.04
C ASN A 133 -18.20 23.97 13.12
N GLY A 134 -17.81 23.85 11.84
CA GLY A 134 -17.80 24.94 10.87
C GLY A 134 -19.08 25.06 10.03
N THR A 135 -19.07 26.02 9.10
CA THR A 135 -20.10 26.16 8.06
C THR A 135 -19.69 25.47 6.76
N ILE A 136 -20.67 25.20 5.89
CA ILE A 136 -20.42 24.66 4.54
C ILE A 136 -19.45 25.55 3.74
N LEU A 137 -19.54 26.88 3.88
CA LEU A 137 -18.61 27.80 3.22
C LEU A 137 -17.16 27.57 3.67
N GLN A 138 -16.92 27.49 4.98
CA GLN A 138 -15.59 27.28 5.55
C GLN A 138 -15.01 25.91 5.15
N ALA A 139 -15.85 24.86 5.17
CA ALA A 139 -15.48 23.54 4.70
C ALA A 139 -15.07 23.57 3.21
N THR A 140 -15.86 24.23 2.37
CA THR A 140 -15.59 24.33 0.92
C THR A 140 -14.27 25.05 0.66
N GLU A 141 -14.01 26.16 1.35
CA GLU A 141 -12.76 26.92 1.22
C GLU A 141 -11.54 26.16 1.76
N GLY A 142 -11.72 25.35 2.82
CA GLY A 142 -10.71 24.44 3.32
C GLY A 142 -10.38 23.35 2.30
N LEU A 143 -11.40 22.70 1.75
CA LEU A 143 -11.26 21.62 0.76
C LEU A 143 -10.62 22.11 -0.54
N ARG A 144 -10.89 23.34 -1.00
CA ARG A 144 -10.24 23.91 -2.20
C ARG A 144 -8.72 24.01 -2.08
N ARG A 145 -8.19 24.14 -0.86
CA ARG A 145 -6.75 24.18 -0.59
C ARG A 145 -6.13 22.79 -0.46
N GLN A 146 -6.95 21.76 -0.32
CA GLN A 146 -6.54 20.36 -0.24
C GLN A 146 -6.61 19.72 -1.63
N ARG A 147 -5.65 18.86 -1.97
CA ARG A 147 -5.77 18.03 -3.17
C ARG A 147 -6.68 16.85 -2.81
N SER A 148 -7.89 16.81 -3.37
CA SER A 148 -8.84 15.73 -3.05
C SER A 148 -8.34 14.35 -3.43
N GLY A 149 -7.40 14.27 -4.38
CA GLY A 149 -6.87 13.01 -4.88
C GLY A 149 -7.91 12.14 -5.57
N GLY A 150 -9.07 12.70 -5.93
CA GLY A 150 -10.20 11.93 -6.47
C GLY A 150 -11.10 11.28 -5.42
N ILE A 151 -10.84 11.46 -4.11
CA ILE A 151 -11.71 10.97 -3.04
C ILE A 151 -13.02 11.78 -3.05
N PRO A 152 -14.20 11.14 -3.21
CA PRO A 152 -15.49 11.83 -3.35
C PRO A 152 -16.15 12.22 -2.02
N TYR A 153 -15.39 12.16 -0.92
CA TYR A 153 -15.86 12.39 0.44
C TYR A 153 -14.96 13.40 1.15
N ALA A 154 -15.56 14.15 2.08
CA ALA A 154 -14.86 14.93 3.09
C ALA A 154 -15.14 14.32 4.46
N TYR A 155 -14.09 14.05 5.22
CA TYR A 155 -14.19 13.49 6.56
C TYR A 155 -14.21 14.61 7.59
N ALA A 156 -15.23 14.64 8.45
CA ALA A 156 -15.30 15.62 9.52
C ALA A 156 -14.47 15.17 10.71
N VAL A 157 -13.73 16.11 11.28
CA VAL A 157 -12.85 15.89 12.43
C VAL A 157 -13.09 16.96 13.50
N ASP A 158 -12.89 16.57 14.76
CA ASP A 158 -12.93 17.48 15.91
C ASP A 158 -11.60 18.22 16.12
N GLY A 159 -11.49 18.99 17.21
CA GLY A 159 -10.29 19.74 17.57
C GLY A 159 -9.05 18.88 17.87
N ASP A 160 -9.23 17.60 18.24
CA ASP A 160 -8.16 16.62 18.48
C ASP A 160 -7.87 15.77 17.23
N TYR A 161 -8.47 16.13 16.08
CA TYR A 161 -8.40 15.45 14.80
C TYR A 161 -9.06 14.06 14.77
N ARG A 162 -9.96 13.78 15.71
CA ARG A 162 -10.73 12.53 15.75
C ARG A 162 -11.84 12.55 14.73
N LEU A 163 -12.02 11.42 14.05
CA LEU A 163 -13.05 11.26 13.03
C LEU A 163 -14.45 11.27 13.64
N THR A 164 -15.27 12.27 13.29
CA THR A 164 -16.64 12.43 13.80
C THR A 164 -17.70 12.07 12.76
N GLY A 165 -17.40 12.22 11.47
CA GLY A 165 -18.35 11.86 10.42
C GLY A 165 -17.79 11.95 9.01
N VAL A 166 -18.70 11.79 8.05
CA VAL A 166 -18.39 11.88 6.63
C VAL A 166 -19.49 12.66 5.91
N MET A 167 -19.09 13.41 4.89
CA MET A 167 -19.98 14.11 3.97
C MET A 167 -19.54 13.82 2.54
N SER A 168 -20.49 13.59 1.63
CA SER A 168 -20.14 13.49 0.20
C SER A 168 -19.86 14.88 -0.35
N LEU A 169 -18.90 14.99 -1.27
CA LEU A 169 -18.62 16.28 -1.93
C LEU A 169 -19.85 16.78 -2.71
N MET A 170 -20.69 15.87 -3.21
CA MET A 170 -21.97 16.22 -3.83
C MET A 170 -22.94 16.86 -2.84
N ALA A 171 -23.07 16.34 -1.61
CA ALA A 171 -23.94 16.95 -0.59
C ALA A 171 -23.45 18.36 -0.24
N LEU A 172 -22.14 18.53 -0.10
CA LEU A 172 -21.50 19.81 0.18
C LEU A 172 -21.76 20.86 -0.92
N LEU A 173 -21.85 20.45 -2.19
CA LEU A 173 -22.21 21.32 -3.31
C LEU A 173 -23.69 21.75 -3.32
N HIS A 174 -24.59 20.97 -2.73
CA HIS A 174 -26.03 21.28 -2.69
C HIS A 174 -26.46 22.02 -1.42
N ALA A 175 -25.66 21.96 -0.36
CA ALA A 175 -25.94 22.62 0.91
C ALA A 175 -25.77 24.15 0.81
N ALA A 176 -26.52 24.90 1.62
CA ALA A 176 -26.37 26.35 1.61
C ALA A 176 -25.08 26.76 2.33
N PRO A 177 -24.35 27.80 1.87
CA PRO A 177 -23.06 28.18 2.46
C PRO A 177 -23.09 28.51 3.95
N GLY A 178 -24.25 28.94 4.47
CA GLY A 178 -24.47 29.28 5.87
C GLY A 178 -24.88 28.11 6.76
N ASP A 179 -25.21 26.95 6.18
CA ASP A 179 -25.61 25.76 6.95
C ASP A 179 -24.44 25.27 7.80
N ARG A 180 -24.75 24.70 8.96
CA ARG A 180 -23.76 24.06 9.82
C ARG A 180 -23.42 22.67 9.26
N ILE A 181 -22.15 22.29 9.32
CA ILE A 181 -21.68 20.99 8.82
C ILE A 181 -22.40 19.84 9.54
N GLU A 182 -22.63 19.98 10.84
CA GLU A 182 -23.32 19.00 11.69
C GLU A 182 -24.72 18.61 11.19
N GLU A 183 -25.43 19.52 10.51
CA GLU A 183 -26.79 19.28 9.99
C GLU A 183 -26.79 18.32 8.78
N HIS A 184 -25.68 18.28 8.06
CA HIS A 184 -25.49 17.47 6.84
C HIS A 184 -24.55 16.28 7.07
N LEU A 185 -24.02 16.14 8.29
CA LEU A 185 -23.04 15.13 8.64
C LEU A 185 -23.69 13.75 8.79
N VAL A 186 -23.08 12.73 8.17
CA VAL A 186 -23.40 11.34 8.48
C VAL A 186 -22.39 10.81 9.48
N ALA A 187 -22.85 10.42 10.67
CA ALA A 187 -22.02 9.75 11.65
C ALA A 187 -21.40 8.48 11.04
N ILE A 188 -20.07 8.37 11.09
CA ILE A 188 -19.34 7.28 10.46
C ILE A 188 -19.04 6.18 11.47
N GLN A 189 -19.87 5.13 11.47
CA GLN A 189 -19.62 3.94 12.28
C GLN A 189 -18.60 2.99 11.65
N VAL A 190 -18.32 3.17 10.36
CA VAL A 190 -17.48 2.29 9.56
C VAL A 190 -16.13 2.96 9.31
N ARG A 191 -15.09 2.49 10.00
CA ARG A 191 -13.71 2.95 9.89
C ARG A 191 -12.75 1.76 10.00
N LEU A 192 -11.56 1.90 9.45
CA LEU A 192 -10.48 0.93 9.55
C LEU A 192 -9.40 1.45 10.49
N THR A 193 -8.61 0.58 11.09
CA THR A 193 -7.35 0.96 11.75
C THR A 193 -6.17 0.65 10.83
N ALA A 194 -5.12 1.48 10.91
CA ALA A 194 -3.97 1.36 10.00
C ALA A 194 -3.22 0.02 10.14
N ASP A 195 -3.21 -0.57 11.34
CA ASP A 195 -2.50 -1.84 11.61
C ASP A 195 -3.24 -3.09 11.11
N LEU A 196 -4.49 -2.96 10.64
CA LEU A 196 -5.24 -4.12 10.16
C LEU A 196 -4.56 -4.72 8.92
N PRO A 197 -4.45 -6.05 8.83
CA PRO A 197 -3.95 -6.68 7.62
C PRO A 197 -4.97 -6.54 6.49
N LEU A 198 -4.51 -6.37 5.25
CA LEU A 198 -5.38 -6.15 4.09
C LEU A 198 -6.43 -7.26 3.89
N ARG A 199 -6.05 -8.51 4.18
CA ARG A 199 -6.95 -9.67 4.13
C ARG A 199 -8.17 -9.55 5.06
N ALA A 200 -8.04 -8.85 6.19
CA ALA A 200 -9.13 -8.72 7.16
C ALA A 200 -10.18 -7.70 6.72
N VAL A 201 -9.82 -6.82 5.79
CA VAL A 201 -10.69 -5.72 5.36
C VAL A 201 -11.31 -5.95 3.98
N ILE A 202 -10.97 -7.03 3.25
CA ILE A 202 -11.51 -7.31 1.90
C ILE A 202 -13.04 -7.40 1.88
N ASP A 203 -13.62 -8.10 2.85
CA ASP A 203 -15.07 -8.30 2.97
C ASP A 203 -15.74 -7.30 3.92
N HIS A 204 -15.05 -6.19 4.22
CA HIS A 204 -15.57 -5.20 5.17
C HIS A 204 -16.94 -4.66 4.70
N ALA A 205 -17.94 -4.70 5.59
CA ALA A 205 -19.32 -4.30 5.28
C ALA A 205 -19.45 -2.87 4.73
N GLY A 206 -18.50 -2.01 5.07
CA GLY A 206 -18.39 -0.63 4.59
C GLY A 206 -18.29 -0.50 3.07
N TRP A 207 -17.67 -1.45 2.38
CA TRP A 207 -17.50 -1.42 0.93
C TRP A 207 -18.82 -1.49 0.15
N ARG A 208 -19.90 -1.95 0.78
CA ARG A 208 -21.25 -1.92 0.18
C ARG A 208 -21.80 -0.50 0.01
N ARG A 209 -21.30 0.46 0.79
CA ARG A 209 -21.81 1.85 0.81
C ARG A 209 -20.78 2.88 0.38
N TYR A 210 -19.50 2.63 0.63
CA TYR A 210 -18.43 3.59 0.41
C TYR A 210 -17.36 3.00 -0.52
N SER A 211 -16.88 3.80 -1.46
CA SER A 211 -15.72 3.44 -2.29
C SER A 211 -14.39 3.68 -1.58
N VAL A 212 -14.40 4.50 -0.52
CA VAL A 212 -13.24 4.87 0.29
C VAL A 212 -13.64 4.81 1.77
N LEU A 213 -12.89 4.03 2.56
CA LEU A 213 -13.10 3.95 4.00
C LEU A 213 -12.03 4.77 4.73
N PRO A 214 -12.40 5.57 5.75
CA PRO A 214 -11.42 6.29 6.54
C PRO A 214 -10.62 5.32 7.39
N VAL A 215 -9.35 5.64 7.55
CA VAL A 215 -8.40 4.93 8.38
C VAL A 215 -8.05 5.81 9.57
N VAL A 216 -8.14 5.25 10.77
CA VAL A 216 -7.82 5.93 12.02
C VAL A 216 -6.66 5.26 12.76
N ASP A 217 -6.00 6.02 13.63
CA ASP A 217 -5.07 5.48 14.62
C ASP A 217 -5.80 4.91 15.86
N ALA A 218 -5.03 4.47 16.85
CA ALA A 218 -5.56 3.93 18.10
C ALA A 218 -6.37 4.95 18.94
N ASP A 219 -6.08 6.25 18.79
CA ASP A 219 -6.77 7.34 19.48
C ASP A 219 -8.02 7.82 18.73
N GLY A 220 -8.33 7.21 17.58
CA GLY A 220 -9.45 7.55 16.70
C GLY A 220 -9.20 8.74 15.78
N ARG A 221 -7.95 9.20 15.66
CA ARG A 221 -7.57 10.30 14.77
C ARG A 221 -7.51 9.82 13.33
N LEU A 222 -8.00 10.66 12.42
CA LEU A 222 -7.97 10.36 10.99
C LEU A 222 -6.53 10.40 10.48
N VAL A 223 -6.02 9.27 9.98
CA VAL A 223 -4.65 9.18 9.42
C VAL A 223 -4.65 8.99 7.90
N GLY A 224 -5.71 8.40 7.34
CA GLY A 224 -5.73 8.02 5.94
C GLY A 224 -7.11 7.69 5.40
N GLY A 225 -7.17 7.39 4.10
CA GLY A 225 -8.33 6.80 3.42
C GLY A 225 -7.91 5.65 2.53
N LEU A 226 -8.57 4.49 2.66
CA LEU A 226 -8.34 3.33 1.81
C LEU A 226 -9.41 3.26 0.72
N GLU A 227 -9.00 3.34 -0.54
CA GLU A 227 -9.89 3.07 -1.68
C GLU A 227 -10.06 1.56 -1.88
N TYR A 228 -11.29 1.11 -2.17
CA TYR A 228 -11.56 -0.30 -2.45
C TYR A 228 -10.76 -0.81 -3.66
N ARG A 229 -10.60 0.03 -4.70
CA ARG A 229 -9.79 -0.30 -5.88
C ARG A 229 -8.32 -0.52 -5.52
N THR A 230 -7.76 0.33 -4.64
CA THR A 230 -6.39 0.17 -4.16
C THR A 230 -6.27 -1.13 -3.37
N LEU A 231 -7.21 -1.42 -2.48
CA LEU A 231 -7.25 -2.71 -1.79
C LEU A 231 -7.21 -3.89 -2.77
N LEU A 232 -8.03 -3.88 -3.83
CA LEU A 232 -8.04 -4.93 -4.85
C LEU A 232 -6.74 -5.03 -5.66
N HIS A 233 -6.06 -3.91 -5.90
CA HIS A 233 -4.77 -3.89 -6.60
C HIS A 233 -3.66 -4.57 -5.80
N HIS A 234 -3.64 -4.35 -4.48
CA HIS A 234 -2.62 -4.88 -3.58
C HIS A 234 -2.99 -6.24 -2.97
N TRP A 235 -4.28 -6.56 -2.89
CA TRP A 235 -4.75 -7.84 -2.43
C TRP A 235 -4.50 -8.91 -3.50
N ARG A 236 -3.57 -9.82 -3.20
CA ARG A 236 -3.44 -11.07 -3.94
C ARG A 236 -4.25 -12.11 -3.18
N PRO A 237 -5.23 -12.79 -3.80
CA PRO A 237 -5.71 -14.03 -3.23
C PRO A 237 -4.49 -14.93 -3.09
N GLU A 238 -4.28 -15.49 -1.89
CA GLU A 238 -3.28 -16.53 -1.68
C GLU A 238 -3.38 -17.50 -2.85
N SER A 239 -2.24 -17.81 -3.49
CA SER A 239 -2.23 -18.84 -4.52
C SER A 239 -2.90 -20.06 -3.90
N ARG A 240 -4.06 -20.49 -4.41
CA ARG A 240 -4.60 -21.80 -4.04
C ARG A 240 -3.41 -22.74 -4.14
N PRO A 241 -3.01 -23.43 -3.06
CA PRO A 241 -1.85 -24.29 -3.14
C PRO A 241 -2.06 -25.19 -4.35
N SER A 242 -1.09 -25.21 -5.26
CA SER A 242 -1.22 -26.00 -6.49
C SER A 242 -1.50 -27.45 -6.07
N ALA A 243 -2.19 -28.21 -6.93
CA ALA A 243 -2.44 -29.63 -6.64
C ALA A 243 -1.14 -30.35 -6.25
N ASP A 244 -0.01 -29.95 -6.85
CA ASP A 244 1.33 -30.45 -6.56
C ASP A 244 1.85 -30.05 -5.18
N SER A 245 1.62 -28.81 -4.73
CA SER A 245 1.99 -28.35 -3.38
C SER A 245 1.18 -29.05 -2.29
N VAL A 246 -0.11 -29.28 -2.53
CA VAL A 246 -0.97 -30.06 -1.62
C VAL A 246 -0.53 -31.52 -1.59
N ALA A 247 -0.22 -32.10 -2.75
CA ALA A 247 0.26 -33.47 -2.85
C ALA A 247 1.62 -33.67 -2.15
N ALA A 248 2.53 -32.70 -2.26
CA ALA A 248 3.82 -32.73 -1.56
C ALA A 248 3.64 -32.68 -0.04
N ALA A 249 2.82 -31.77 0.49
CA ALA A 249 2.55 -31.66 1.92
C ALA A 249 1.86 -32.91 2.48
N LEU A 250 0.92 -33.51 1.73
CA LEU A 250 0.32 -34.79 2.11
C LEU A 250 1.34 -35.93 2.05
N GLY A 251 2.21 -35.95 1.04
CA GLY A 251 3.29 -36.93 0.91
C GLY A 251 4.25 -36.93 2.10
N GLU A 252 4.64 -35.74 2.58
CA GLU A 252 5.46 -35.58 3.78
C GLU A 252 4.75 -36.11 5.04
N LEU A 253 3.46 -35.81 5.21
CA LEU A 253 2.66 -36.34 6.32
C LEU A 253 2.55 -37.87 6.28
N TYR A 254 2.37 -38.46 5.09
CA TYR A 254 2.34 -39.92 4.93
C TYR A 254 3.70 -40.55 5.25
N GLN A 255 4.81 -39.96 4.79
CA GLN A 255 6.15 -40.44 5.12
C GLN A 255 6.43 -40.38 6.62
N LEU A 256 6.00 -39.32 7.29
CA LEU A 256 6.15 -39.18 8.74
C LEU A 256 5.37 -40.28 9.49
N GLY A 257 4.15 -40.57 9.05
CA GLY A 257 3.33 -41.67 9.59
C GLY A 257 3.96 -43.04 9.38
N ILE A 258 4.48 -43.31 8.17
CA ILE A 258 5.15 -44.57 7.84
C ILE A 258 6.45 -44.74 8.63
N SER A 259 7.28 -43.69 8.73
CA SER A 259 8.49 -43.70 9.55
C SER A 259 8.18 -43.96 11.02
N GLY A 260 7.15 -43.32 11.58
CA GLY A 260 6.74 -43.56 12.96
C GLY A 260 6.29 -45.01 13.19
N MET A 261 5.52 -45.59 12.27
CA MET A 261 5.11 -47.00 12.35
C MET A 261 6.29 -47.96 12.20
N LEU A 262 7.25 -47.68 11.32
CA LEU A 262 8.46 -48.48 11.17
C LEU A 262 9.37 -48.41 12.41
N GLN A 263 9.50 -47.24 13.03
CA GLN A 263 10.27 -47.07 14.27
C GLN A 263 9.63 -47.86 15.42
N ILE A 264 8.31 -47.85 15.53
CA ILE A 264 7.57 -48.66 16.52
C ILE A 264 7.75 -50.16 16.24
N ALA A 265 7.66 -50.59 14.98
CA ALA A 265 7.78 -52.00 14.59
C ALA A 265 9.20 -52.55 14.72
N THR A 266 10.23 -51.72 14.54
CA THR A 266 11.66 -52.11 14.63
C THR A 266 12.24 -51.97 16.03
N GLY A 267 11.46 -51.46 17.01
CA GLY A 267 11.89 -51.32 18.40
C GLY A 267 12.97 -50.26 18.63
N GLN A 268 13.23 -49.39 17.64
CA GLN A 268 14.15 -48.26 17.79
C GLN A 268 13.36 -47.04 18.30
N THR A 269 13.11 -47.01 19.60
CA THR A 269 12.68 -45.79 20.29
C THR A 269 13.93 -45.00 20.67
N GLU A 270 14.29 -43.99 19.89
CA GLU A 270 15.27 -43.00 20.35
C GLU A 270 14.57 -42.18 21.46
N ALA A 271 15.01 -42.40 22.70
CA ALA A 271 14.44 -41.77 23.89
C ALA A 271 14.63 -40.24 23.79
N ALA A 272 13.52 -39.51 23.68
CA ALA A 272 13.51 -38.08 23.94
C ALA A 272 13.93 -37.84 25.40
N ASP A 273 15.08 -37.19 25.59
CA ASP A 273 15.67 -36.87 26.88
C ASP A 273 14.76 -35.86 27.64
N PRO A 274 14.33 -36.13 28.89
CA PRO A 274 13.48 -35.20 29.62
C PRO A 274 14.30 -34.03 30.19
N PRO A 275 13.68 -32.84 30.37
CA PRO A 275 14.41 -31.66 30.85
C PRO A 275 14.87 -31.85 32.30
N ALA A 276 16.13 -31.51 32.56
CA ALA A 276 16.78 -31.68 33.85
C ALA A 276 16.12 -30.86 34.97
N GLY A 277 15.47 -31.55 35.90
CA GLY A 277 14.96 -31.00 37.16
C GLY A 277 16.02 -30.99 38.26
N GLU A 278 16.18 -29.83 38.87
CA GLU A 278 17.03 -29.46 40.00
C GLU A 278 16.82 -30.37 41.24
N ARG A 279 17.88 -30.99 41.77
CA ARG A 279 17.82 -31.78 43.02
C ARG A 279 18.30 -30.96 44.22
N VAL A 280 17.37 -30.66 45.13
CA VAL A 280 17.64 -30.20 46.49
C VAL A 280 18.34 -31.32 47.28
N LYS A 281 19.49 -31.00 47.88
CA LYS A 281 20.27 -31.87 48.78
C LYS A 281 19.53 -32.09 50.10
N THR A 282 19.43 -33.35 50.52
CA THR A 282 19.22 -33.70 51.95
C THR A 282 20.15 -34.85 52.32
N ARG A 283 21.33 -34.53 52.86
CA ARG A 283 21.82 -34.97 54.18
C ARG A 283 23.15 -34.29 54.50
#